data_AF-A0A7H0FWN3-F1
#
_entry.id   AF-A0A7H0FWN3-F1
#
_cell.length_a   1.000
_cell.length_b   1.000
_cell.length_c   1.000
_cell.angle_alpha   90.00
_cell.angle_beta   90.00
_cell.angle_gamma   90.00
#
_symmetry.space_group_name_H-M   'P 1'
#
loop_
_entity.id
_entity.type
_entity.pdbx_description
1 polymer ?
#
loop_
_entity_poly.entity_id
_entity_poly.type
_entity_poly.pdbx_seq_one_letter_code
_entity_poly.pdbx_strand_id
1 'polypeptide(L)'
;MAAIWFGKVRLSLPALVYINGYLSADEEIGLRAAGINFLSAEVMVCKEYFRSEIPGWIVDLDGCFREFSPTGKRRSWARPLRFLWRFTLSEYRATLPRTITVGELREKIRGIKADREVVAHLKNYLEQLRAEEPITQDVLRKWPI
;
A
#
# COMPACT_ATOMS: atom_id res chain seq x y z
N MET A 1 15.11 -2.97 -32.86
CA MET A 1 14.83 -2.01 -31.77
C MET A 1 14.16 -2.77 -30.64
N ALA A 2 14.86 -2.97 -29.53
CA ALA A 2 14.33 -3.70 -28.39
C ALA A 2 13.30 -2.83 -27.66
N ALA A 3 12.04 -3.27 -27.64
CA ALA A 3 11.00 -2.65 -26.84
C ALA A 3 11.25 -3.03 -25.37
N ILE A 4 11.82 -2.10 -24.60
CA ILE A 4 11.94 -2.27 -23.15
C ILE A 4 10.54 -1.99 -22.56
N TRP A 5 9.75 -3.05 -22.43
CA TRP A 5 8.52 -3.05 -21.66
C TRP A 5 8.87 -2.94 -20.17
N PHE A 6 8.97 -1.72 -19.64
CA PHE A 6 8.86 -1.52 -18.20
C PHE A 6 7.40 -1.77 -17.82
N GLY A 7 7.11 -2.94 -17.27
CA GLY A 7 5.80 -3.33 -16.79
C GLY A 7 5.30 -2.31 -15.77
N LYS A 8 4.47 -1.37 -16.20
CA LYS A 8 3.65 -0.57 -15.29
C LYS A 8 2.77 -1.55 -14.51
N VAL A 9 3.00 -1.65 -13.20
CA VAL A 9 2.08 -2.33 -12.30
C VAL A 9 0.76 -1.56 -12.39
N ARG A 10 -0.21 -2.12 -13.11
CA ARG A 10 -1.59 -1.61 -13.13
C ARG A 10 -2.30 -2.20 -11.93
N LEU A 11 -2.85 -1.35 -11.08
CA LEU A 11 -3.71 -1.73 -9.98
C LEU A 11 -5.15 -1.41 -10.41
N SER A 12 -5.93 -2.42 -10.77
CA SER A 12 -7.33 -2.19 -11.15
C SER A 12 -8.18 -2.05 -9.89
N LEU A 13 -8.58 -0.81 -9.53
CA LEU A 13 -9.64 -0.43 -8.54
C LEU A 13 -9.47 -1.07 -7.13
N PRO A 14 -10.23 -0.67 -6.08
CA PRO A 14 -9.63 -0.20 -4.83
C PRO A 14 -8.66 -1.21 -4.20
N ALA A 15 -7.40 -0.81 -4.11
CA ALA A 15 -6.39 -1.53 -3.36
C ALA A 15 -6.47 -1.09 -1.89
N LEU A 16 -6.41 -2.05 -0.97
CA LEU A 16 -6.22 -1.76 0.45
C LEU A 16 -4.76 -1.38 0.65
N VAL A 17 -4.51 -0.15 1.08
CA VAL A 17 -3.16 0.39 1.22
C VAL A 17 -2.94 0.87 2.63
N TYR A 18 -1.93 0.31 3.29
CA TYR A 18 -1.42 0.80 4.56
C TYR A 18 -0.04 1.39 4.36
N ILE A 19 0.07 2.72 4.35
CA ILE A 19 1.34 3.44 4.21
C ILE A 19 1.31 4.65 5.14
N ASN A 20 2.48 5.00 5.72
CA ASN A 20 2.63 6.14 6.64
C ASN A 20 1.71 6.10 7.86
N GLY A 21 1.35 4.90 8.33
CA GLY A 21 0.44 4.73 9.46
C GLY A 21 -1.05 4.91 9.12
N TYR A 22 -1.39 5.08 7.84
CA TYR A 22 -2.76 5.25 7.38
C TYR A 22 -3.19 4.10 6.49
N LEU A 23 -4.35 3.53 6.81
CA LEU A 23 -5.07 2.63 5.92
C LEU A 23 -6.02 3.45 5.04
N SER A 24 -6.01 3.19 3.74
CA SER A 24 -6.99 3.69 2.79
C SER A 24 -7.41 2.59 1.81
N ALA A 25 -8.56 2.81 1.17
CA ALA A 25 -9.05 2.02 0.06
C ALA A 25 -9.12 2.97 -1.14
N ASP A 26 -8.13 2.88 -2.03
CA ASP A 26 -7.96 3.85 -3.12
C ASP A 26 -7.75 3.14 -4.46
N GLU A 27 -8.25 3.76 -5.53
CA GLU A 27 -7.91 3.37 -6.89
C GLU A 27 -6.46 3.77 -7.23
N GLU A 28 -5.87 3.19 -8.29
CA GLU A 28 -4.51 3.53 -8.74
C GLU A 28 -4.28 5.04 -8.94
N ILE A 29 -5.31 5.74 -9.44
CA ILE A 29 -5.27 7.20 -9.64
C ILE A 29 -5.19 7.91 -8.27
N GLY A 30 -5.96 7.45 -7.29
CA GLY A 30 -5.92 7.95 -5.91
C GLY A 30 -4.56 7.73 -5.26
N LEU A 31 -3.94 6.55 -5.45
CA LEU A 31 -2.60 6.25 -4.94
C LEU A 31 -1.53 7.16 -5.54
N ARG A 32 -1.59 7.41 -6.85
CA ARG A 32 -0.67 8.36 -7.51
C ARG A 32 -0.87 9.78 -7.03
N ALA A 33 -2.12 10.21 -6.85
CA ALA A 33 -2.47 11.51 -6.29
C ALA A 33 -1.94 11.65 -4.84
N ALA A 34 -2.00 10.57 -4.06
CA ALA A 34 -1.41 10.46 -2.72
C ALA A 34 0.13 10.39 -2.73
N GLY A 35 0.76 10.38 -3.91
CA GLY A 35 2.22 10.41 -4.07
C GLY A 35 2.89 9.04 -4.01
N ILE A 36 2.14 7.95 -4.09
CA ILE A 36 2.65 6.57 -4.17
C ILE A 36 2.86 6.21 -5.64
N ASN A 37 4.08 5.80 -5.98
CA ASN A 37 4.48 5.48 -7.34
C ASN A 37 5.30 4.19 -7.37
N PHE A 38 4.87 3.22 -8.17
CA PHE A 38 5.63 2.00 -8.44
C PHE A 38 6.60 2.26 -9.59
N LEU A 39 7.90 2.12 -9.32
CA LEU A 39 8.94 2.19 -10.35
C LEU A 39 9.17 0.82 -10.98
N SER A 40 8.96 -0.25 -10.21
CA SER A 40 8.98 -1.64 -10.67
C SER A 40 8.06 -2.48 -9.77
N ALA A 41 8.03 -3.81 -9.99
CA ALA A 41 7.31 -4.73 -9.12
C ALA A 41 7.87 -4.76 -7.68
N GLU A 42 9.15 -4.41 -7.51
CA GLU A 42 9.89 -4.48 -6.24
C GLU A 42 10.21 -3.12 -5.65
N VAL A 43 10.01 -2.03 -6.39
CA VAL A 43 10.42 -0.68 -5.96
C VAL A 43 9.23 0.26 -6.00
N MET A 44 8.92 0.79 -4.83
CA MET A 44 7.90 1.81 -4.63
C MET A 44 8.55 3.09 -4.10
N VAL A 45 8.07 4.25 -4.55
CA VAL A 45 8.43 5.56 -4.02
C VAL A 45 7.18 6.24 -3.49
N CYS A 46 7.24 6.72 -2.25
CA CYS A 46 6.16 7.48 -1.63
C CYS A 46 6.61 8.91 -1.31
N LYS A 47 5.72 9.88 -1.50
CA LYS A 47 5.87 11.22 -0.95
C LYS A 47 5.51 11.19 0.53
N GLU A 48 6.49 11.39 1.39
CA GLU A 48 6.29 11.51 2.83
C GLU A 48 6.39 12.97 3.28
N TYR A 49 5.45 13.39 4.12
CA TYR A 49 5.46 14.70 4.78
C TYR A 49 5.95 14.64 6.24
N PHE A 50 5.99 13.44 6.82
CA PHE A 50 6.50 13.17 8.17
C PHE A 50 7.75 12.28 8.11
N ARG A 51 8.60 12.33 9.15
CA ARG A 51 9.97 11.77 9.12
C ARG A 51 10.08 10.26 9.28
N SER A 52 8.99 9.58 9.60
CA SER A 52 9.00 8.20 10.04
C SER A 52 8.88 7.26 8.85
N GLU A 53 9.97 6.53 8.61
CA GLU A 53 10.06 5.42 7.65
C GLU A 53 9.25 4.24 8.21
N ILE A 54 7.93 4.29 8.07
CA ILE A 54 7.02 3.25 8.60
C ILE A 54 6.85 2.18 7.51
N PRO A 55 7.05 0.89 7.84
CA PRO A 55 6.71 -0.21 6.93
C PRO A 55 5.26 -0.12 6.48
N GLY A 56 5.03 -0.36 5.20
CA GLY A 56 3.70 -0.35 4.61
C GLY A 56 3.33 -1.72 4.04
N TRP A 57 2.09 -1.87 3.62
CA TRP A 57 1.64 -3.00 2.84
C TRP A 57 0.48 -2.62 1.95
N ILE A 58 0.28 -3.40 0.89
CA ILE A 58 -0.84 -3.25 -0.04
C ILE A 58 -1.44 -4.63 -0.28
N VAL A 59 -2.77 -4.69 -0.35
CA VAL A 59 -3.51 -5.80 -0.95
C VAL A 59 -4.15 -5.27 -2.22
N ASP A 60 -3.76 -5.82 -3.36
CA ASP A 60 -4.42 -5.53 -4.63
C ASP A 60 -5.74 -6.31 -4.77
N LEU A 61 -6.55 -6.00 -5.78
CA LEU A 61 -7.82 -6.70 -5.98
C LEU A 61 -7.67 -8.17 -6.32
N ASP A 62 -6.54 -8.63 -6.83
CA ASP A 62 -6.35 -10.05 -7.09
C ASP A 62 -6.09 -10.82 -5.78
N GLY A 63 -6.11 -10.12 -4.64
CA GLY A 63 -5.80 -10.67 -3.33
C GLY A 63 -4.30 -10.83 -3.12
N CYS A 64 -3.49 -10.25 -3.99
CA CYS A 64 -2.05 -10.27 -3.87
C CYS A 64 -1.60 -9.20 -2.87
N PHE A 65 -0.93 -9.70 -1.84
CA PHE A 65 -0.36 -8.91 -0.78
C PHE A 65 1.12 -8.63 -1.04
N ARG A 66 1.52 -7.40 -0.75
CA ARG A 66 2.91 -6.94 -0.81
C ARG A 66 3.22 -6.14 0.44
N GLU A 67 4.37 -6.39 1.04
CA GLU A 67 4.91 -5.59 2.13
C GLU A 67 5.98 -4.67 1.59
N PHE A 68 6.05 -3.46 2.14
CA PHE A 68 6.99 -2.43 1.76
C PHE A 68 7.86 -2.09 2.95
N SER A 69 9.15 -2.36 2.81
CA SER A 69 10.17 -1.98 3.79
C SER A 69 10.92 -0.75 3.29
N PRO A 70 11.11 0.28 4.13
CA PRO A 70 11.86 1.46 3.73
C PRO A 70 13.32 1.09 3.45
N THR A 71 13.85 1.56 2.33
CA THR A 71 15.26 1.36 1.94
C THR A 71 16.06 2.65 1.96
N GLY A 72 15.40 3.80 2.11
CA GLY A 72 16.03 5.09 2.31
C GLY A 72 15.29 6.22 1.62
N LYS A 73 16.01 7.32 1.35
CA LYS A 73 15.43 8.55 0.77
C LYS A 73 16.04 8.83 -0.59
N ARG A 74 15.21 8.88 -1.64
CA ARG A 74 15.64 9.37 -2.94
C ARG A 74 15.99 10.85 -2.86
N ARG A 75 17.02 11.23 -3.61
CA ARG A 75 17.51 12.62 -3.71
C ARG A 75 17.89 13.20 -2.35
N SER A 76 18.42 12.36 -1.44
CA SER A 76 18.98 12.81 -0.16
C SER A 76 20.04 13.90 -0.33
N TRP A 77 20.80 13.86 -1.44
CA TRP A 77 21.76 14.89 -1.84
C TRP A 77 21.13 16.28 -2.02
N ALA A 78 19.85 16.35 -2.40
CA ALA A 78 19.13 17.61 -2.60
C ALA A 78 18.54 18.17 -1.29
N ARG A 79 18.88 17.59 -0.14
CA ARG A 79 18.43 18.04 1.19
C ARG A 79 18.70 19.53 1.47
N PRO A 80 19.82 20.15 1.04
CA PRO A 80 20.03 21.60 1.21
C PRO A 80 18.97 22.46 0.51
N LEU A 81 18.32 21.94 -0.53
CA LEU A 81 17.30 22.64 -1.32
C LEU A 81 15.86 22.40 -0.82
N ARG A 82 15.68 21.81 0.37
CA ARG A 82 14.35 21.52 0.93
C ARG A 82 13.44 22.73 1.10
N PHE A 83 13.94 23.95 1.10
CA PHE A 83 13.08 25.13 1.15
C PHE A 83 12.16 25.24 -0.10
N LEU A 84 12.53 24.59 -1.21
CA LEU A 84 11.73 24.54 -2.43
C LEU A 84 10.57 23.53 -2.38
N TRP A 85 10.54 22.59 -1.43
CA TRP A 85 9.47 21.59 -1.34
C TRP A 85 9.26 21.05 0.08
N ARG A 86 8.00 20.71 0.41
CA ARG A 86 7.64 20.26 1.77
C ARG A 86 7.67 18.74 1.99
N PHE A 87 8.06 17.94 0.99
CA PHE A 87 8.01 16.47 1.05
C PHE A 87 9.37 15.80 0.88
N THR A 88 9.50 14.55 1.33
CA THR A 88 10.59 13.66 0.91
C THR A 88 10.07 12.55 0.02
N LEU A 89 10.94 12.07 -0.88
CA LEU A 89 10.68 10.87 -1.63
C LEU A 89 11.37 9.71 -0.92
N SER A 90 10.58 8.90 -0.22
CA SER A 90 11.08 7.71 0.45
C SER A 90 10.95 6.52 -0.48
N GLU A 91 12.03 5.74 -0.55
CA GLU A 91 12.11 4.53 -1.35
C GLU A 91 11.80 3.33 -0.48
N TYR A 92 11.05 2.39 -1.04
CA TYR A 92 10.67 1.15 -0.40
C TYR A 92 10.96 0.00 -1.33
N ARG A 93 11.37 -1.11 -0.72
CA ARG A 93 11.44 -2.41 -1.38
C ARG A 93 10.18 -3.20 -1.05
N ALA A 94 9.52 -3.68 -2.08
CA ALA A 94 8.38 -4.57 -1.97
C ALA A 94 8.87 -6.02 -1.81
N THR A 95 8.16 -6.79 -0.98
CA THR A 95 8.29 -8.25 -0.99
C THR A 95 7.67 -8.83 -2.26
N LEU A 96 8.01 -10.10 -2.56
CA LEU A 96 7.37 -10.82 -3.65
C LEU A 96 5.85 -10.93 -3.40
N PRO A 97 5.04 -10.82 -4.46
CA PRO A 97 3.60 -10.94 -4.36
C PRO A 97 3.21 -12.31 -3.80
N ARG A 98 2.33 -12.33 -2.80
CA ARG A 98 1.80 -13.57 -2.23
C ARG A 98 0.33 -13.42 -1.83
N THR A 99 -0.38 -14.54 -1.79
CA THR A 99 -1.72 -14.58 -1.19
C THR A 99 -1.62 -14.58 0.33
N ILE A 100 -2.57 -13.92 0.98
CA ILE A 100 -2.75 -13.92 2.44
C ILE A 100 -4.13 -14.46 2.79
N THR A 101 -4.31 -14.89 4.02
CA THR A 101 -5.63 -15.26 4.55
C THR A 101 -6.32 -14.08 5.23
N VAL A 102 -7.63 -14.20 5.47
CA VAL A 102 -8.39 -13.27 6.31
C VAL A 102 -7.75 -13.12 7.68
N GLY A 103 -7.30 -14.22 8.30
CA GLY A 103 -6.63 -14.20 9.60
C GLY A 103 -5.34 -13.37 9.59
N GLU A 104 -4.51 -13.55 8.55
CA GLU A 104 -3.30 -12.73 8.38
C GLU A 104 -3.62 -11.25 8.21
N LEU A 105 -4.64 -10.91 7.40
CA LEU A 105 -5.06 -9.53 7.20
C LEU A 105 -5.62 -8.90 8.49
N ARG A 106 -6.40 -9.65 9.27
CA ARG A 106 -6.91 -9.22 10.58
C ARG A 106 -5.77 -8.86 11.53
N GLU A 107 -4.73 -9.68 11.58
CA GLU A 107 -3.54 -9.38 12.41
C GLU A 107 -2.80 -8.14 11.91
N LYS A 108 -2.69 -7.93 10.59
CA LYS A 108 -2.08 -6.71 10.03
C LYS A 108 -2.82 -5.43 10.42
N ILE A 109 -4.14 -5.46 10.52
CA ILE A 109 -4.96 -4.29 10.86
C ILE A 109 -5.24 -4.13 12.36
N ARG A 110 -4.94 -5.15 13.18
CA ARG A 110 -5.19 -5.16 14.63
C ARG A 110 -4.54 -3.97 15.34
N GLY A 111 -3.28 -3.68 15.00
CA GLY A 111 -2.49 -2.58 15.57
C GLY A 111 -2.75 -1.20 14.96
N ILE A 112 -3.57 -1.12 13.91
CA ILE A 112 -3.90 0.16 13.27
C ILE A 112 -4.97 0.85 14.12
N LYS A 113 -4.68 2.09 14.54
CA LYS A 113 -5.65 2.92 15.28
C LYS A 113 -6.91 3.08 14.42
N ALA A 114 -8.05 2.68 14.98
CA ALA A 114 -9.35 2.70 14.31
C ALA A 114 -9.96 4.11 14.13
N ASP A 115 -9.12 5.15 14.10
CA ASP A 115 -9.52 6.57 13.98
C ASP A 115 -10.06 6.91 12.58
N ARG A 116 -10.29 5.90 11.72
CA ARG A 116 -10.87 6.07 10.41
C ARG A 116 -11.96 5.04 10.20
N GLU A 117 -13.11 5.53 9.76
CA GLU A 117 -14.29 4.77 9.40
C GLU A 117 -13.95 3.56 8.52
N VAL A 118 -13.03 3.70 7.55
CA VAL A 118 -12.53 2.62 6.69
C VAL A 118 -11.92 1.45 7.48
N VAL A 119 -11.15 1.72 8.54
CA VAL A 119 -10.54 0.66 9.38
C VAL A 119 -11.61 -0.08 10.16
N ALA A 120 -12.61 0.63 10.69
CA ALA A 120 -13.71 0.02 11.43
C ALA A 120 -14.59 -0.86 10.51
N HIS A 121 -14.96 -0.34 9.33
CA HIS A 121 -15.71 -1.11 8.33
C HIS A 121 -14.93 -2.35 7.86
N LEU A 122 -13.62 -2.23 7.63
CA LEU A 122 -12.80 -3.37 7.24
C LEU A 122 -12.75 -4.43 8.35
N LYS A 123 -12.54 -4.02 9.61
CA LYS A 123 -12.53 -4.96 10.75
C LYS A 123 -13.85 -5.71 10.86
N ASN A 124 -14.98 -4.99 10.85
CA ASN A 124 -16.31 -5.59 10.93
C ASN A 124 -16.59 -6.54 9.76
N TYR A 125 -16.21 -6.16 8.54
CA TYR A 125 -16.36 -7.00 7.36
C TYR A 125 -15.54 -8.29 7.48
N LEU A 126 -14.25 -8.15 7.82
CA LEU A 126 -13.37 -9.30 7.95
C LEU A 126 -13.84 -10.25 9.05
N GLU A 127 -14.40 -9.76 10.16
CA GLU A 127 -14.94 -10.58 11.27
C GLU A 127 -16.05 -11.54 10.85
N GLN A 128 -16.80 -11.23 9.79
CA GLN A 128 -17.88 -12.07 9.26
C GLN A 128 -17.38 -13.26 8.44
N LEU A 129 -16.10 -13.25 8.04
CA LEU A 129 -15.47 -14.27 7.20
C LEU A 129 -14.74 -15.34 8.01
N ARG A 130 -14.36 -16.44 7.38
CA ARG A 130 -13.53 -17.48 8.02
C ARG A 130 -12.06 -17.08 8.00
N ALA A 131 -11.32 -17.36 9.07
CA ALA A 131 -9.92 -16.93 9.21
C ALA A 131 -8.99 -17.59 8.18
N GLU A 132 -9.30 -18.82 7.76
CA GLU A 132 -8.53 -19.60 6.80
C GLU A 132 -8.85 -19.24 5.34
N GLU A 133 -9.90 -18.43 5.11
CA GLU A 133 -10.31 -18.02 3.77
C GLU A 133 -9.21 -17.14 3.14
N PRO A 134 -8.77 -17.45 1.91
CA PRO A 134 -7.81 -16.62 1.21
C PRO A 134 -8.46 -15.27 0.85
N ILE A 135 -7.71 -14.19 1.05
CA ILE A 135 -8.10 -12.90 0.50
C ILE A 135 -7.96 -12.98 -1.01
N THR A 136 -9.10 -12.90 -1.70
CA THR A 136 -9.21 -12.95 -3.15
C THR A 136 -10.04 -11.76 -3.62
N GLN A 137 -10.11 -11.59 -4.94
CA GLN A 137 -10.95 -10.57 -5.55
C GLN A 137 -12.41 -10.64 -5.12
N ASP A 138 -12.97 -11.85 -5.02
CA ASP A 138 -14.38 -12.03 -4.67
C ASP A 138 -14.65 -11.64 -3.22
N VAL A 139 -13.68 -11.84 -2.33
CA VAL A 139 -13.76 -11.37 -0.95
C VAL A 139 -13.73 -9.83 -0.94
N LEU A 140 -12.73 -9.22 -1.57
CA LEU A 140 -12.59 -7.76 -1.55
C LEU A 140 -13.76 -7.04 -2.23
N ARG A 141 -14.34 -7.59 -3.30
CA ARG A 141 -15.52 -7.01 -3.98
C ARG A 141 -16.80 -7.04 -3.16
N LYS A 142 -16.91 -7.97 -2.21
CA LYS A 142 -18.08 -8.08 -1.32
C LYS A 142 -18.00 -7.13 -0.13
N TRP A 143 -16.88 -6.41 0.03
CA TRP A 143 -16.73 -5.41 1.07
C TRP A 143 -17.50 -4.14 0.70
N PRO A 144 -18.54 -3.74 1.46
CA PRO A 144 -19.31 -2.54 1.17
C PRO A 144 -18.54 -1.29 1.61
N ILE A 145 -17.92 -0.59 0.64
CA ILE A 145 -17.33 0.75 0.79
C ILE A 145 -17.80 1.66 -0.35
#